data_AF-A0A0H5AHF7-F1
#
_entry.id   AF-A0A0H5AHF7-F1
#
_cell.length_a   1.000
_cell.length_b   1.000
_cell.length_c   1.000
_cell.angle_alpha   90.00
_cell.angle_beta   90.00
_cell.angle_gamma   90.00
#
_symmetry.space_group_name_H-M   'P 1'
#
loop_
_entity.id
_entity.type
_entity.pdbx_description
1 polymer ?
#
loop_
_entity_poly.entity_id
_entity_poly.type
_entity_poly.pdbx_seq_one_letter_code
_entity_poly.pdbx_strand_id
1 'polypeptide(L)' 'MIEVEIKYYIGDEPWHSFRRASVPGRGDFVRIDGVIYEVESLLWCERGDGNASVSVELIALEAK' A
#
# COMPACT_ATOMS: atom_id res chain seq x y z
N MET A 1 6.63 -14.84 -11.21
CA MET A 1 5.69 -14.14 -10.31
C MET A 1 6.46 -12.97 -9.74
N ILE A 2 5.95 -11.74 -9.86
CA ILE A 2 6.64 -10.53 -9.38
C ILE A 2 6.14 -10.24 -7.97
N GLU A 3 7.06 -10.15 -7.01
CA GLU A 3 6.75 -9.72 -5.65
C GLU A 3 6.83 -8.19 -5.58
N VAL A 4 5.79 -7.56 -5.04
CA VAL A 4 5.67 -6.10 -4.94
C VAL A 4 5.90 -5.68 -3.49
N GLU A 5 6.91 -4.85 -3.24
CA GLU A 5 7.06 -4.13 -1.97
C GLU A 5 6.15 -2.90 -1.98
N ILE A 6 5.23 -2.82 -1.03
CA ILE A 6 4.33 -1.68 -0.84
C ILE A 6 4.82 -0.90 0.36
N LYS A 7 5.24 0.34 0.14
CA LYS A 7 5.58 1.33 1.16
C LYS A 7 4.36 2.21 1.41
N TYR A 8 4.01 2.43 2.67
CA TYR A 8 2.84 3.22 3.03
C TYR A 8 3.07 4.05 4.28
N TYR A 9 2.26 5.09 4.46
CA TYR A 9 2.13 5.84 5.70
C TYR A 9 0.64 6.05 6.00
N ILE A 10 0.34 6.37 7.25
CA ILE A 10 -1.02 6.67 7.74
C ILE A 10 -0.93 8.00 8.49
N GLY A 11 -1.46 9.08 7.89
CA GLY A 11 -1.33 10.43 8.47
C GLY A 11 0.14 10.84 8.69
N ASP A 12 0.51 11.15 9.93
CA ASP A 12 1.88 11.55 10.32
C ASP A 12 2.75 10.38 10.84
N GLU A 13 2.28 9.12 10.72
CA GLU A 13 3.05 7.95 11.14
C GLU A 13 4.28 7.68 10.25
N PRO A 14 5.33 7.02 10.76
CA PRO A 14 6.50 6.67 9.96
C PRO A 14 6.15 5.76 8.77
N TRP A 15 7.06 5.68 7.79
CA TRP A 15 6.89 4.77 6.65
C TRP A 15 6.97 3.31 7.08
N HIS A 16 6.00 2.51 6.62
CA HIS A 16 5.92 1.08 6.81
C HIS A 16 5.99 0.34 5.46
N SER A 17 6.29 -0.95 5.46
CA SER A 17 6.22 -1.76 4.24
C SER A 17 5.71 -3.18 4.45
N PHE A 18 5.08 -3.72 3.41
CA PHE A 18 4.72 -5.13 3.31
C PHE A 18 4.84 -5.61 1.86
N ARG A 19 4.72 -6.93 1.64
CA ARG A 19 4.82 -7.51 0.29
C ARG A 19 3.51 -8.13 -0.18
N ARG A 20 3.20 -7.96 -1.46
CA ARG A 20 2.01 -8.51 -2.12
C ARG A 20 2.33 -8.96 -3.55
N ALA A 21 1.52 -9.86 -4.09
CA ALA A 21 1.62 -10.29 -5.49
C ALA A 21 1.12 -9.25 -6.51
N SER A 22 0.52 -8.14 -6.06
CA SER A 22 -0.07 -7.11 -6.92
C SER A 22 0.03 -5.72 -6.32
N VAL A 23 0.16 -4.72 -7.20
CA VAL A 23 0.09 -3.31 -6.84
C VAL A 23 -1.38 -2.94 -6.54
N PRO A 24 -1.70 -2.39 -5.37
CA PRO A 24 -3.05 -1.89 -5.09
C PRO A 24 -3.34 -0.62 -5.91
N GLY A 25 -4.55 -0.51 -6.41
CA GLY A 25 -5.09 0.68 -7.06
C GLY A 25 -5.73 1.64 -6.06
N ARG A 26 -5.96 2.88 -6.48
CA ARG A 26 -6.78 3.84 -5.72
C ARG A 26 -8.19 3.28 -5.51
N GLY A 27 -8.70 3.37 -4.29
CA GLY A 27 -9.99 2.80 -3.86
C GLY A 27 -9.93 1.32 -3.52
N ASP A 28 -8.78 0.64 -3.70
CA ASP A 28 -8.61 -0.71 -3.19
C ASP A 28 -8.51 -0.70 -1.67
N PHE A 29 -8.97 -1.80 -1.07
CA PHE A 29 -8.86 -2.02 0.36
C PHE A 29 -7.67 -2.92 0.69
N VAL A 30 -6.90 -2.53 1.71
CA VAL A 30 -5.80 -3.32 2.25
C VAL A 30 -6.06 -3.56 3.74
N ARG A 31 -5.84 -4.80 4.19
CA ARG A 31 -5.93 -5.15 5.61
C ARG A 31 -4.52 -5.24 6.19
N ILE A 32 -4.25 -4.45 7.21
CA ILE A 32 -2.96 -4.36 7.91
C ILE A 32 -3.24 -4.49 9.40
N ASP A 33 -2.62 -5.46 10.06
CA ASP A 33 -2.80 -5.74 11.51
C ASP A 33 -4.27 -5.82 11.97
N GLY A 34 -5.14 -6.33 11.10
CA GLY A 34 -6.57 -6.50 11.38
C GLY A 34 -7.43 -5.28 11.04
N VAL A 35 -6.82 -4.11 10.77
CA VAL A 35 -7.50 -2.87 10.38
C VAL A 35 -7.61 -2.80 8.85
N ILE A 36 -8.74 -2.29 8.35
CA ILE A 36 -8.98 -2.09 6.91
C ILE A 36 -8.70 -0.63 6.57
N TYR A 37 -7.84 -0.43 5.60
CA TYR A 37 -7.51 0.87 5.03
C TYR A 37 -7.95 0.94 3.57
N GLU A 38 -8.36 2.11 3.12
CA GLU A 38 -8.55 2.42 1.70
C GLU A 38 -7.29 3.08 1.15
N VAL A 39 -6.91 2.70 -0.07
CA VAL A 39 -5.81 3.34 -0.80
C VAL A 39 -6.32 4.65 -1.38
N GLU A 40 -5.89 5.76 -0.81
CA GLU A 40 -6.31 7.09 -1.26
C GLU A 40 -5.56 7.50 -2.53
N SER A 41 -4.25 7.30 -2.55
CA SER A 41 -3.38 7.76 -3.64
C SER A 41 -2.20 6.80 -3.91
N LEU A 42 -1.82 6.73 -5.19
CA LEU A 42 -0.59 6.07 -5.65
C LEU A 42 0.47 7.16 -5.85
N LEU A 43 1.52 7.13 -5.04
CA LEU A 43 2.52 8.20 -4.99
C LEU A 43 3.68 7.91 -5.94
N TRP A 44 4.12 6.65 -6.01
CA TRP A 44 5.30 6.27 -6.77
C TRP A 44 5.28 4.78 -7.12
N CYS A 45 5.88 4.41 -8.27
CA CYS A 45 6.00 3.03 -8.73
C CYS A 45 7.32 2.83 -9.46
N GLU A 46 8.09 1.84 -9.02
CA GLU A 46 9.31 1.36 -9.67
C GLU A 46 9.14 -0.12 -10.04
N ARG A 47 9.57 -0.48 -11.24
CA ARG A 47 9.63 -1.86 -11.72
C ARG A 47 11.05 -2.18 -12.15
N GLY A 48 11.61 -3.24 -11.59
CA GLY A 48 12.87 -3.83 -12.01
C GLY A 48 12.66 -5.25 -12.55
N ASP A 49 13.75 -5.88 -12.98
CA ASP A 49 13.73 -7.28 -13.42
C ASP A 49 13.41 -8.20 -12.23
N GLY A 50 12.15 -8.63 -12.16
CA GLY A 50 11.62 -9.56 -11.16
C GLY A 50 10.97 -8.92 -9.94
N ASN A 51 11.12 -7.61 -9.73
CA ASN A 51 10.68 -6.91 -8.52
C ASN A 51 9.88 -5.64 -8.88
N ALA A 52 8.93 -5.25 -8.03
CA ALA A 52 8.31 -3.93 -8.12
C ALA A 52 8.20 -3.30 -6.73
N SER A 53 8.27 -1.98 -6.66
CA SER A 53 8.12 -1.21 -5.42
C SER A 53 7.13 -0.08 -5.65
N VAL A 54 6.18 0.10 -4.73
CA VAL A 54 5.13 1.12 -4.84
C VAL A 54 4.96 1.85 -3.52
N SER A 55 4.81 3.17 -3.58
CA SER A 55 4.43 3.99 -2.43
C SER A 55 2.95 4.38 -2.53
N VAL A 56 2.20 4.18 -1.46
CA VAL A 56 0.77 4.53 -1.37
C VAL A 56 0.45 5.32 -0.11
N GLU A 57 -0.61 6.11 -0.18
CA GLU A 57 -1.25 6.73 0.97
C GLU A 57 -2.48 5.92 1.38
N LEU A 58 -2.59 5.63 2.68
CA LEU A 58 -3.69 4.84 3.23
C LEU A 58 -4.51 5.68 4.21
N ILE A 59 -5.83 5.57 4.11
CA ILE A 59 -6.76 6.17 5.07
C ILE A 59 -7.52 5.07 5.80
N ALA A 60 -7.61 5.21 7.13
CA ALA A 60 -8.41 4.31 7.94
C ALA A 60 -9.89 4.58 7.66
N LEU A 61 -10.65 3.53 7.34
CA LEU A 61 -12.10 3.63 7.29
C LEU A 61 -12.58 3.57 8.73
N GLU A 62 -12.94 4.72 9.31
CA GLU A 62 -13.62 4.71 10.61
C GLU A 62 -14.87 3.83 10.49
N ALA A 63 -14.92 2.78 11.32
CA ALA A 63 -16.11 1.95 11.44
C ALA A 63 -17.23 2.84 11.99
N LYS A 64 -18.12 3.28 11.10
CA LYS A 64 -19.38 3.94 11.48
C LYS A 64 -20.29 2.99 12.23
#